data_AF-A0A8B3PIR8-F1
#
_entry.id   AF-A0A8B3PIR8-F1
#
_cell.length_a   1.000
_cell.length_b   1.000
_cell.length_c   1.000
_cell.angle_alpha   90.00
_cell.angle_beta   90.00
_cell.angle_gamma   90.00
#
_symmetry.space_group_name_H-M   'P 1'
#
loop_
_entity.id
_entity.type
_entity.pdbx_description
1 polymer ?
#
loop_
_entity_poly.entity_id
_entity_poly.type
_entity_poly.pdbx_seq_one_letter_code
_entity_poly.pdbx_strand_id
1 'polypeptide(L)'
;MAFVYLHLAILIVWVVLNLGAIPAIPPWDPSFVILAMVASVEAIFLSTFVLVNQNRMAELSERRAELDLQISLLNEHETTRLIETALTERLKVSTPADDELPQLAQNVDPQAVMSQIEQVSENQTKR
;
A
#
# COMPACT_ATOMS: atom_id res chain seq x y z
N MET A 1 -1.65 1.59 -22.58
CA MET A 1 -2.02 2.06 -23.94
C MET A 1 -2.02 0.95 -24.98
N ALA A 2 -1.03 0.05 -25.01
CA ALA A 2 -0.98 -1.06 -25.97
C ALA A 2 -2.30 -1.89 -26.02
N PHE A 3 -2.88 -2.20 -24.86
CA PHE A 3 -4.17 -2.88 -24.75
C PHE A 3 -5.31 -2.16 -25.51
N VAL A 4 -5.39 -0.84 -25.38
CA VAL A 4 -6.42 -0.01 -26.04
C VAL A 4 -6.21 0.00 -27.55
N TYR A 5 -4.97 0.15 -28.00
CA TYR A 5 -4.66 0.09 -29.44
C TYR A 5 -4.93 -1.29 -30.04
N LEU A 6 -4.69 -2.36 -29.29
CA LEU A 6 -5.05 -3.72 -29.71
C LEU A 6 -6.57 -3.86 -29.89
N HIS A 7 -7.37 -3.41 -28.93
CA HIS A 7 -8.84 -3.45 -29.05
C HIS A 7 -9.33 -2.62 -30.23
N LEU A 8 -8.78 -1.41 -30.38
CA LEU A 8 -9.13 -0.54 -31.50
C LEU A 8 -8.79 -1.18 -32.84
N ALA A 9 -7.61 -1.81 -32.96
CA ALA A 9 -7.21 -2.52 -34.17
C ALA A 9 -8.14 -3.70 -34.47
N ILE A 10 -8.49 -4.51 -33.48
CA ILE A 10 -9.43 -5.63 -33.63
C ILE A 10 -10.79 -5.13 -34.12
N LEU A 11 -11.30 -4.06 -33.52
CA LEU A 11 -12.61 -3.50 -33.86
C LEU A 11 -12.62 -2.91 -35.27
N ILE A 12 -11.56 -2.17 -35.65
CA ILE A 12 -11.39 -1.66 -37.01
C ILE A 12 -11.31 -2.80 -38.02
N VAL A 13 -10.49 -3.82 -37.75
CA VAL A 13 -10.36 -4.99 -38.63
C VAL A 13 -11.71 -5.69 -38.80
N TRP A 14 -12.47 -5.92 -37.72
CA TRP A 14 -13.79 -6.53 -37.81
C TRP A 14 -14.76 -5.72 -38.66
N VAL A 15 -14.79 -4.39 -38.47
CA VAL A 15 -15.65 -3.50 -39.24
C VAL A 15 -15.28 -3.49 -40.71
N VAL A 16 -14.00 -3.37 -41.05
CA VAL A 16 -13.53 -3.34 -42.45
C VAL A 16 -13.84 -4.65 -43.17
N LEU A 17 -13.65 -5.80 -42.50
CA LEU A 17 -13.97 -7.11 -43.09
C LEU A 17 -15.47 -7.29 -43.34
N ASN A 18 -16.33 -6.74 -42.47
CA ASN A 18 -17.79 -6.84 -42.60
C ASN A 18 -18.43 -5.72 -43.44
N LEU A 19 -17.67 -4.69 -43.83
CA LEU A 19 -18.15 -3.62 -44.73
C LEU A 19 -18.25 -4.06 -46.20
N GLY A 20 -17.83 -5.29 -46.52
CA GLY A 20 -17.80 -5.81 -47.90
C GLY A 20 -16.69 -5.17 -48.75
N ALA A 21 -15.71 -4.50 -48.12
CA ALA A 21 -14.58 -3.89 -48.81
C ALA A 21 -13.65 -4.93 -49.49
N ILE A 22 -13.77 -6.20 -49.11
CA ILE A 22 -13.00 -7.31 -49.67
C ILE A 22 -13.95 -8.26 -50.41
N PRO A 23 -13.96 -8.28 -51.75
CA PRO A 23 -14.88 -9.13 -52.53
C PRO A 23 -14.65 -10.63 -52.33
N ALA A 24 -13.53 -11.04 -51.72
CA ALA A 24 -13.23 -12.43 -51.39
C ALA A 24 -13.91 -12.94 -50.10
N ILE A 25 -14.47 -12.05 -49.26
CA ILE A 25 -15.02 -12.41 -47.95
C ILE A 25 -16.46 -11.88 -47.85
N PRO A 26 -17.49 -12.75 -47.86
CA PRO A 26 -18.85 -12.32 -47.62
C PRO A 26 -19.01 -11.83 -46.18
N PRO A 27 -19.76 -10.74 -45.94
CA PRO A 27 -19.99 -10.21 -44.60
C PRO A 27 -20.76 -11.22 -43.75
N TRP A 28 -20.18 -11.63 -42.63
CA TRP A 28 -20.74 -12.64 -41.72
C TRP A 28 -21.51 -12.03 -40.54
N ASP A 29 -21.23 -10.77 -40.20
CA ASP A 29 -21.92 -9.99 -39.17
C ASP A 29 -22.41 -8.64 -39.73
N PRO A 30 -23.39 -8.63 -40.68
CA PRO A 30 -23.81 -7.42 -41.38
C PRO A 30 -24.49 -6.38 -40.47
N SER A 31 -25.11 -6.82 -39.38
CA SER A 31 -25.78 -5.98 -38.39
C SER A 31 -24.88 -5.59 -37.21
N PHE A 32 -23.64 -6.10 -37.17
CA PHE A 32 -22.68 -5.92 -36.07
C PHE A 32 -23.17 -6.39 -34.69
N VAL A 33 -24.23 -7.22 -34.65
CA VAL A 33 -24.84 -7.69 -33.40
C VAL A 33 -23.90 -8.67 -32.69
N ILE A 34 -23.16 -9.49 -33.43
CA ILE A 34 -22.21 -10.45 -32.83
C ILE A 34 -21.05 -9.68 -32.19
N LEU A 35 -20.49 -8.71 -32.92
CA LEU A 35 -19.46 -7.83 -32.39
C LEU A 35 -19.91 -7.12 -31.11
N ALA A 36 -21.10 -6.51 -31.13
CA ALA A 36 -21.65 -5.79 -29.98
C ALA A 36 -21.87 -6.72 -28.78
N MET A 37 -22.37 -7.93 -29.00
CA MET A 37 -22.58 -8.92 -27.95
C MET A 37 -21.27 -9.34 -27.29
N VAL A 38 -20.26 -9.69 -28.10
CA VAL A 38 -18.93 -10.11 -27.60
C VAL A 38 -18.26 -8.97 -26.85
N ALA A 39 -18.24 -7.76 -27.43
CA ALA A 39 -17.66 -6.58 -26.80
C ALA A 39 -18.34 -6.23 -25.46
N SER A 40 -19.67 -6.41 -25.37
CA SER A 40 -20.42 -6.17 -24.13
C SER A 40 -20.02 -7.15 -23.02
N VAL A 41 -19.90 -8.43 -23.36
CA VAL A 41 -19.45 -9.46 -22.40
C VAL A 41 -18.01 -9.17 -21.96
N GLU A 42 -17.11 -8.89 -22.91
CA GLU A 42 -15.72 -8.54 -22.62
C GLU A 42 -15.60 -7.30 -21.72
N ALA A 43 -16.40 -6.26 -21.95
CA ALA A 43 -16.41 -5.05 -21.14
C ALA A 43 -16.74 -5.31 -19.66
N ILE A 44 -17.65 -6.26 -19.36
CA ILE A 44 -17.98 -6.64 -17.97
C ILE A 44 -16.76 -7.25 -17.28
N PHE A 45 -16.04 -8.15 -17.96
CA PHE A 45 -14.82 -8.74 -17.42
C PHE A 45 -13.75 -7.68 -17.20
N LEU A 46 -13.47 -6.84 -18.19
CA LEU A 46 -12.47 -5.77 -18.09
C LEU A 46 -12.80 -4.80 -16.95
N SER A 47 -14.05 -4.36 -16.85
CA SER A 47 -14.50 -3.47 -15.77
C SER A 47 -14.28 -4.12 -14.41
N THR A 48 -14.64 -5.40 -14.27
CA THR A 48 -14.43 -6.15 -13.02
C THR A 48 -12.95 -6.27 -12.67
N PHE A 49 -12.09 -6.63 -13.62
CA PHE A 49 -10.64 -6.71 -13.40
C PHE A 49 -10.04 -5.35 -13.01
N VAL A 50 -10.47 -4.29 -13.70
CA VAL A 50 -10.05 -2.92 -13.39
C VAL A 50 -10.49 -2.54 -11.98
N LEU A 51 -11.74 -2.82 -11.60
CA LEU A 51 -12.30 -2.47 -10.30
C LEU A 51 -11.60 -3.24 -9.17
N VAL A 52 -11.32 -4.53 -9.37
CA VAL A 52 -10.53 -5.34 -8.41
C VAL A 52 -9.12 -4.75 -8.23
N ASN A 53 -8.44 -4.41 -9.33
CA ASN A 53 -7.10 -3.83 -9.24
C ASN A 53 -7.12 -2.43 -8.61
N GLN A 54 -8.12 -1.61 -8.93
CA GLN A 54 -8.33 -0.29 -8.32
C GLN A 54 -8.57 -0.42 -6.82
N ASN A 55 -9.42 -1.36 -6.39
CA ASN A 55 -9.70 -1.57 -4.96
C ASN A 55 -8.43 -1.98 -4.20
N ARG A 56 -7.62 -2.88 -4.77
CA ARG A 56 -6.32 -3.25 -4.19
C ARG A 56 -5.34 -2.09 -4.11
N MET A 57 -5.27 -1.26 -5.15
CA MET A 57 -4.41 -0.07 -5.15
C MET A 57 -4.89 0.97 -4.12
N ALA A 58 -6.21 1.13 -3.95
CA ALA A 58 -6.79 2.02 -2.96
C ALA A 58 -6.44 1.57 -1.53
N GLU A 59 -6.59 0.29 -1.22
CA GLU A 59 -6.19 -0.26 0.09
C GLU A 59 -4.70 -0.05 0.38
N LEU A 60 -3.84 -0.31 -0.60
CA LEU A 60 -2.39 -0.07 -0.46
C LEU A 60 -2.06 1.42 -0.31
N SER A 61 -2.79 2.29 -0.99
CA SER A 61 -2.64 3.74 -0.88
C SER A 61 -3.01 4.23 0.52
N GLU A 62 -4.10 3.71 1.09
CA GLU A 62 -4.56 4.06 2.45
C GLU A 62 -3.51 3.66 3.49
N ARG A 63 -2.97 2.44 3.40
CA ARG A 63 -1.90 1.98 4.29
C ARG A 63 -0.65 2.84 4.22
N ARG A 64 -0.27 3.29 3.01
CA ARG A 64 0.88 4.19 2.84
C ARG A 64 0.60 5.55 3.46
N ALA A 65 -0.59 6.11 3.27
CA ALA A 65 -0.97 7.39 3.88
C ALA A 65 -0.94 7.32 5.41
N GLU A 66 -1.40 6.21 6.00
CA GLU A 66 -1.32 5.98 7.45
C GLU A 66 0.14 5.96 7.94
N LEU A 67 1.03 5.24 7.25
CA LEU A 67 2.46 5.19 7.59
C LEU A 67 3.14 6.56 7.41
N ASP A 68 2.84 7.27 6.33
CA ASP A 68 3.39 8.61 6.07
C ASP A 68 2.98 9.60 7.17
N LEU A 69 1.74 9.51 7.67
CA LEU A 69 1.28 10.29 8.81
C LEU A 69 2.08 9.94 10.09
N GLN A 70 2.25 8.65 10.39
CA GLN A 70 3.00 8.20 11.57
C GLN A 70 4.46 8.67 11.53
N ILE A 71 5.11 8.57 10.37
CA ILE A 71 6.49 9.05 10.17
C ILE A 71 6.55 10.57 10.36
N SER A 72 5.56 11.30 9.86
CA SER A 72 5.50 12.76 10.02
C SER A 72 5.38 13.16 11.49
N LEU A 73 4.52 12.49 12.26
CA LEU A 73 4.36 12.74 13.70
C LEU A 73 5.62 12.37 14.49
N LEU A 74 6.27 11.25 14.15
CA LEU A 74 7.53 10.86 14.78
C LEU A 74 8.63 11.89 14.51
N ASN A 75 8.76 12.33 13.25
CA ASN A 75 9.71 13.39 12.87
C ASN A 75 9.41 14.71 13.59
N GLU A 76 8.14 15.08 13.76
CA GLU A 76 7.75 16.28 14.51
C GLU A 76 8.16 16.16 15.99
N HIS A 77 7.94 15.00 16.60
CA HIS A 77 8.33 14.74 17.99
C HIS A 77 9.85 14.76 18.17
N GLU A 78 10.60 14.08 17.30
CA GLU A 78 12.06 14.06 17.32
C GLU A 78 12.64 15.46 17.07
N THR A 79 12.11 16.19 16.10
CA THR A 79 12.54 17.58 15.81
C THR A 79 12.27 18.48 17.01
N THR A 80 11.12 18.35 17.66
CA THR A 80 10.79 19.13 18.86
C THR A 80 11.73 18.80 20.02
N ARG A 81 12.02 17.52 20.27
CA ARG A 81 13.00 17.11 21.29
C ARG A 81 14.41 17.61 20.99
N LEU A 82 14.84 17.60 19.73
CA LEU A 82 16.13 18.15 19.31
C LEU A 82 16.20 19.67 19.56
N ILE A 83 15.11 20.40 19.30
CA ILE A 83 15.02 21.84 19.60
C ILE A 83 15.05 22.08 21.12
N GLU A 84 14.29 21.31 21.91
CA GLU A 84 14.24 21.44 23.37
C GLU A 84 15.61 21.20 24.01
N THR A 85 16.29 20.12 23.62
CA THR A 85 17.64 19.80 24.11
C THR A 85 18.64 20.87 23.72
N ALA A 86 18.64 21.35 22.47
CA ALA A 86 19.52 22.44 22.03
C ALA A 86 19.25 23.77 22.76
N LEU A 87 17.98 24.08 23.06
CA LEU A 87 17.59 25.28 23.79
C LEU A 87 18.04 25.20 25.26
N THR A 88 17.89 24.04 25.88
CA THR A 88 18.30 23.76 27.27
C THR A 88 19.83 23.91 27.42
N GLU A 89 20.60 23.35 26.48
CA GLU A 89 22.07 23.49 26.45
C GLU A 89 22.51 24.96 26.30
N ARG A 90 21.79 25.74 25.47
CA ARG A 90 22.08 27.17 25.26
C ARG A 90 21.69 28.05 26.44
N LEU A 91 20.57 27.75 27.12
CA LEU A 91 20.05 28.57 28.21
C LEU A 91 20.58 28.18 29.60
N LYS A 92 21.27 27.04 29.76
CA LYS A 92 21.77 26.52 31.06
C LYS A 92 20.68 26.45 32.14
N VAL A 93 19.44 26.17 31.77
CA VAL A 93 18.29 26.02 32.69
C VAL A 93 17.90 24.55 32.71
N SER A 94 17.94 23.91 33.88
CA SER A 94 17.56 22.49 34.05
C SER A 94 16.08 22.27 33.81
N THR A 95 15.74 21.34 32.92
CA THR A 95 14.37 20.88 32.64
C THR A 95 14.10 19.52 33.31
N PRO A 96 12.83 19.14 33.53
CA PRO A 96 12.44 17.88 34.18
C PRO A 96 12.88 16.59 33.45
N ALA A 97 13.36 16.70 32.22
CA ALA A 97 13.92 15.58 31.44
C ALA A 97 15.24 15.02 32.04
N ASP A 98 15.88 15.76 32.95
CA ASP A 98 17.08 15.28 33.68
C ASP A 98 16.79 14.08 34.61
N ASP A 99 15.53 13.84 34.98
CA ASP A 99 15.15 12.77 35.93
C ASP A 99 14.89 11.39 35.25
N GLU A 100 14.71 11.37 33.92
CA GLU A 100 14.49 10.11 33.16
C GLU A 100 15.79 9.52 32.56
N LEU A 101 16.84 10.35 32.39
CA LEU A 101 18.13 9.93 31.84
C LEU A 101 18.91 8.92 32.72
N PRO A 102 18.84 8.95 34.08
CA PRO A 102 19.54 7.98 34.91
C PRO A 102 18.92 6.57 34.86
N GLN A 103 17.63 6.47 34.52
CA GLN A 103 16.90 5.19 34.50
C GLN A 103 17.21 4.37 33.25
N LEU A 104 17.50 5.01 32.12
CA LEU A 104 17.98 4.35 30.89
C LEU A 104 19.47 3.97 30.96
N ALA A 105 20.24 4.61 31.85
CA ALA A 105 21.66 4.30 32.09
C ALA A 105 21.89 3.18 33.11
N GLN A 106 20.82 2.65 33.73
CA GLN A 106 20.94 1.49 34.61
C GLN A 106 21.18 0.25 33.75
N ASN A 107 22.43 -0.23 33.77
CA ASN A 107 22.83 -1.52 33.19
C ASN A 107 21.94 -2.62 33.77
N VAL A 108 20.91 -3.01 33.03
CA VAL A 108 20.13 -4.20 33.33
C VAL A 108 21.04 -5.39 33.04
N ASP A 109 21.51 -6.06 34.09
CA ASP A 109 22.35 -7.25 33.96
C ASP A 109 21.56 -8.36 33.22
N PRO A 110 22.00 -8.78 32.01
CA PRO A 110 21.31 -9.82 31.24
C PRO A 110 21.15 -11.14 32.01
N GLN A 111 22.06 -11.45 32.93
CA GLN A 111 22.02 -12.67 33.75
C GLN A 111 20.88 -12.60 34.78
N ALA A 112 20.64 -11.42 35.36
CA ALA A 112 19.59 -11.21 36.35
C ALA A 112 18.19 -11.30 35.70
N VAL A 113 18.05 -10.83 34.45
CA VAL A 113 16.79 -10.96 33.69
C VAL A 113 16.53 -12.42 33.32
N MET A 114 17.56 -13.15 32.86
CA MET A 114 17.41 -14.56 32.49
C MET A 114 16.94 -15.42 33.68
N SER A 115 17.50 -15.20 34.87
CA SER A 115 17.11 -15.93 36.08
C SER A 115 15.67 -15.63 36.54
N GLN A 116 15.20 -14.40 36.38
CA GLN A 116 13.79 -14.06 36.67
C GLN A 116 12.82 -14.70 35.67
N ILE A 117 13.17 -14.74 34.38
CA ILE A 117 12.35 -15.42 33.36
C ILE A 117 12.24 -16.92 33.66
N GLU A 118 13.34 -17.56 34.06
CA GLU A 118 13.36 -18.99 34.40
C GLU A 118 12.50 -19.28 35.65
N GLN A 119 12.61 -18.46 36.70
CA GLN A 119 11.78 -18.62 37.91
C GLN A 119 10.28 -18.42 37.67
N VAL A 120 9.91 -17.45 36.83
CA VAL A 120 8.50 -17.22 36.47
C VAL A 120 7.97 -18.37 35.62
N SER A 121 8.79 -18.91 34.70
CA SER A 121 8.44 -20.07 33.86
C SER A 121 8.25 -21.35 34.70
N GLU A 122 9.11 -21.58 35.70
CA GLU A 122 8.96 -22.72 36.62
C GLU A 122 7.70 -22.62 37.49
N ASN A 123 7.36 -21.42 37.96
CA ASN A 123 6.15 -21.19 38.76
C ASN A 123 4.86 -21.34 37.96
N GLN A 124 4.87 -21.09 36.65
CA GLN A 124 3.72 -21.34 35.78
C GLN A 124 3.55 -22.83 35.45
N THR A 125 4.64 -23.62 35.47
CA THR A 125 4.59 -25.06 35.15
C THR A 125 4.16 -25.93 36.34
N LYS A 126 4.24 -25.41 37.57
CA LYS A 126 3.81 -26.10 38.81
C LYS A 126 2.37 -25.81 39.23
N ARG A 127 1.59 -25.08 38.41
CA ARG A 127 0.17 -24.80 38.62
C ARG A 127 -0.69 -25.60 37.64
#